data_AF-A0A519JPQ3-F1
#
_entry.id   AF-A0A519JPQ3-F1
#
_cell.length_a   1.000
_cell.length_b   1.000
_cell.length_c   1.000
_cell.angle_alpha   90.00
_cell.angle_beta   90.00
_cell.angle_gamma   90.00
#
_symmetry.space_group_name_H-M   'P 1'
#
loop_
_entity.id
_entity.type
_entity.pdbx_description
1 polymer ?
#
loop_
_entity_poly.entity_id
_entity_poly.type
_entity_poly.pdbx_seq_one_letter_code
_entity_poly.pdbx_strand_id
1 'polypeptide(L)' 'EMFEAITLIQTKKIAKFPIILVGREFWSGLMDWIKAILVEKYANVSPDDLNLIKIVDTEDEVVAALDNFYKKYTLSPNF' A
#
# COMPACT_ATOMS: atom_id res chain seq x y z
N GLU A 1 -5.33 9.51 -7.34
CA GLU A 1 -5.59 9.10 -5.94
C GLU A 1 -4.55 8.13 -5.33
N MET A 2 -4.33 6.90 -5.83
CA MET A 2 -3.42 5.93 -5.18
C MET A 2 -2.00 6.47 -4.91
N PHE A 3 -1.34 7.03 -5.93
CA PHE A 3 0.03 7.56 -5.80
C PHE A 3 0.12 8.77 -4.85
N GLU A 4 -0.94 9.58 -4.79
CA GLU A 4 -1.02 10.69 -3.85
C GLU A 4 -1.08 10.17 -2.41
N ALA A 5 -1.95 9.19 -2.14
CA ALA A 5 -2.03 8.55 -0.83
C ALA A 5 -0.67 7.98 -0.38
N ILE A 6 0.04 7.26 -1.26
CA ILE A 6 1.39 6.73 -0.98
C ILE A 6 2.35 7.88 -0.65
N THR A 7 2.35 8.94 -1.46
CA THR A 7 3.24 10.10 -1.27
C THR A 7 2.96 10.81 0.05
N LEU A 8 1.69 10.98 0.43
CA LEU A 8 1.30 11.62 1.69
C LEU A 8 1.74 10.78 2.90
N ILE A 9 1.62 9.44 2.82
CA ILE A 9 2.11 8.54 3.88
C ILE A 9 3.64 8.59 3.97
N GLN A 10 4.32 8.50 2.82
CA GLN A 10 5.79 8.52 2.72
C GLN A 10 6.38 9.81 3.30
N THR A 11 5.76 10.95 2.99
CA THR A 11 6.15 12.26 3.50
C THR A 11 5.63 12.55 4.91
N LYS A 12 4.98 11.58 5.56
CA LYS A 12 4.40 11.67 6.91
C LYS A 12 3.41 12.83 7.07
N LYS A 13 2.75 13.23 5.98
CA LYS A 13 1.71 14.26 6.00
C LYS A 13 0.40 13.75 6.59
N ILE A 14 0.18 12.44 6.51
CA ILE A 14 -0.96 11.74 7.09
C ILE A 14 -0.53 10.46 7.81
N ALA A 15 -1.39 9.94 8.68
CA ALA A 15 -1.17 8.65 9.34
C ALA A 15 -1.17 7.50 8.33
N LYS A 16 -0.48 6.40 8.66
CA LYS A 16 -0.51 5.19 7.83
C LYS A 16 -1.91 4.59 7.85
N PHE A 17 -2.41 4.21 6.67
CA PHE A 17 -3.65 3.45 6.51
C PHE A 17 -3.45 2.38 5.42
N PRO A 18 -4.24 1.30 5.41
CA PRO A 18 -4.06 0.23 4.43
C PRO A 18 -4.55 0.68 3.05
N ILE A 19 -3.73 0.49 2.01
CA ILE A 19 -4.13 0.69 0.61
C ILE A 19 -4.43 -0.67 0.02
N ILE A 20 -5.71 -0.95 -0.27
CA ILE A 20 -6.15 -2.24 -0.80
C ILE A 20 -6.62 -2.07 -2.24
N LEU A 21 -6.03 -2.82 -3.15
CA LEU A 21 -6.34 -2.81 -4.58
C LEU A 21 -7.02 -4.14 -4.94
N VAL A 22 -8.15 -4.07 -5.64
CA VAL A 22 -8.90 -5.27 -6.04
C VAL A 22 -8.59 -5.63 -7.49
N GLY A 23 -8.32 -6.91 -7.76
CA GLY A 23 -8.06 -7.46 -9.10
C GLY A 23 -6.56 -7.61 -9.39
N ARG A 24 -5.96 -8.73 -8.99
CA ARG A 24 -4.54 -9.03 -9.18
C ARG A 24 -4.10 -8.99 -10.63
N GLU A 25 -4.90 -9.54 -11.53
CA GLU A 25 -4.61 -9.53 -12.96
C GLU A 25 -4.41 -8.08 -13.47
N PHE A 26 -5.34 -7.19 -13.11
CA PHE A 26 -5.32 -5.80 -13.53
C PHE A 26 -4.11 -5.03 -12.97
N TRP A 27 -3.76 -5.23 -11.69
CA TRP A 27 -2.72 -4.44 -11.02
C TRP A 27 -1.30 -5.02 -11.13
N SER A 28 -1.15 -6.30 -11.46
CA SER A 28 0.14 -7.02 -11.50
C SER A 28 1.20 -6.29 -12.35
N GLY A 29 0.89 -5.95 -13.60
CA GLY A 29 1.82 -5.28 -14.50
C GLY A 29 2.26 -3.89 -14.01
N LEU A 30 1.36 -3.13 -13.39
CA LEU A 30 1.74 -1.83 -12.79
C LEU A 30 2.68 -2.03 -11.60
N MET A 31 2.40 -3.00 -10.74
CA MET A 31 3.21 -3.26 -9.55
C MET A 31 4.61 -3.77 -9.90
N ASP A 32 4.73 -4.56 -10.95
CA ASP A 32 6.02 -5.01 -11.47
C ASP A 32 6.82 -3.83 -12.04
N TRP A 33 6.16 -2.93 -12.78
CA TRP A 33 6.80 -1.70 -13.26
C TRP A 33 7.25 -0.79 -12.12
N ILE A 34 6.42 -0.60 -11.08
CA ILE A 34 6.77 0.20 -9.90
C ILE A 34 8.03 -0.35 -9.23
N LYS A 35 8.10 -1.67 -9.00
CA LYS A 35 9.27 -2.31 -8.39
C LYS A 35 10.52 -2.11 -9.26
N ALA A 36 10.44 -2.46 -10.54
CA ALA A 36 11.61 -2.41 -11.43
C ALA A 36 12.11 -0.97 -11.66
N ILE A 37 11.21 -0.01 -11.81
CA ILE A 37 11.56 1.36 -12.19
C ILE A 37 11.69 2.26 -10.97
N LEU A 38 10.65 2.39 -10.17
CA LEU A 38 10.62 3.38 -9.09
C LEU A 38 11.44 2.95 -7.88
N VAL A 39 11.51 1.64 -7.59
CA VAL A 39 12.30 1.12 -6.46
C VAL A 39 13.72 0.76 -6.89
N GLU A 40 13.88 -0.18 -7.84
CA GLU A 40 15.20 -0.74 -8.16
C GLU A 40 16.06 0.22 -9.00
N LYS A 41 15.52 0.78 -10.08
CA LYS A 41 16.31 1.58 -11.03
C LYS A 41 16.59 3.01 -10.54
N TYR A 42 15.57 3.68 -10.00
CA TYR A 42 15.66 5.11 -9.64
C TYR A 42 15.65 5.37 -8.13
N ALA A 43 15.32 4.38 -7.30
CA ALA A 43 15.23 4.52 -5.84
C ALA A 43 14.39 5.72 -5.36
N ASN A 44 13.34 6.06 -6.12
CA ASN A 44 12.42 7.16 -5.81
C ASN A 44 11.42 6.78 -4.71
N VAL A 45 11.17 5.48 -4.52
CA VAL A 45 10.21 4.94 -3.55
C VAL A 45 10.93 3.92 -2.68
N SER A 46 10.70 3.95 -1.36
CA SER A 46 11.26 2.94 -0.47
C SER A 46 10.58 1.59 -0.72
N PRO A 47 11.31 0.46 -0.74
CA PRO A 47 10.70 -0.87 -0.76
C PRO A 47 9.66 -1.05 0.36
N ASP A 48 9.88 -0.41 1.51
CA ASP A 48 8.97 -0.48 2.65
C ASP A 48 7.63 0.22 2.41
N ASP A 49 7.58 1.22 1.51
CA ASP A 49 6.35 1.91 1.17
C ASP A 49 5.40 0.99 0.38
N LEU A 50 5.95 0.03 -0.38
CA LEU A 50 5.14 -0.98 -1.08
C LEU A 50 4.44 -1.94 -0.13
N ASN A 51 4.93 -2.10 1.11
CA ASN A 51 4.26 -2.92 2.12
C ASN A 51 2.92 -2.34 2.58
N LEU A 52 2.62 -1.08 2.24
CA LEU A 52 1.33 -0.43 2.51
C LEU A 52 0.25 -0.85 1.51
N ILE A 53 0.66 -1.38 0.35
CA ILE A 53 -0.22 -1.77 -0.74
C ILE A 53 -0.49 -3.27 -0.65
N LYS A 54 -1.77 -3.65 -0.65
CA LYS A 54 -2.19 -5.04 -0.74
C LYS A 54 -3.11 -5.26 -1.93
N ILE A 55 -2.76 -6.22 -2.78
CA ILE A 55 -3.62 -6.61 -3.91
C ILE A 55 -4.37 -7.89 -3.55
N VAL A 56 -5.68 -7.84 -3.72
CA VAL A 56 -6.63 -8.88 -3.34
C VAL A 56 -7.65 -9.11 -4.46
N ASP A 57 -8.32 -10.25 -4.46
CA ASP A 57 -9.36 -10.58 -5.45
C ASP A 57 -10.74 -10.80 -4.80
N THR A 58 -10.79 -11.05 -3.48
CA THR A 58 -12.03 -11.39 -2.78
C THR A 58 -12.29 -10.46 -1.61
N GLU A 59 -13.55 -10.36 -1.19
CA GLU A 59 -13.97 -9.60 -0.02
C GLU A 59 -13.31 -10.11 1.28
N ASP A 60 -13.18 -11.42 1.44
CA ASP A 60 -12.53 -12.04 2.60
C ASP A 60 -11.08 -11.59 2.74
N GLU A 61 -10.36 -11.49 1.61
CA GLU A 61 -8.99 -11.00 1.59
C GLU A 61 -8.89 -9.51 1.93
N VAL A 62 -9.88 -8.69 1.55
CA VAL A 62 -9.96 -7.28 1.96
C VAL A 62 -10.08 -7.19 3.48
N VAL A 63 -11.01 -7.94 4.08
CA VAL A 63 -11.22 -7.95 5.54
C VAL A 63 -9.95 -8.42 6.25
N ALA A 64 -9.35 -9.51 5.77
CA ALA A 64 -8.10 -10.03 6.33
C ALA A 64 -6.95 -9.01 6.23
N ALA A 65 -6.86 -8.26 5.13
CA ALA A 65 -5.84 -7.22 4.96
C ALA A 65 -6.05 -6.06 5.95
N LEU A 66 -7.29 -5.63 6.17
CA LEU A 66 -7.64 -4.60 7.17
C LEU A 66 -7.26 -5.06 8.58
N ASP A 67 -7.69 -6.25 8.98
CA ASP A 67 -7.42 -6.82 10.31
C ASP A 67 -5.93 -6.93 10.57
N ASN A 68 -5.17 -7.45 9.60
CA ASN A 68 -3.72 -7.59 9.71
C ASN A 68 -3.02 -6.24 9.84
N PHE A 69 -3.51 -5.21 9.13
CA PHE A 69 -2.97 -3.87 9.23
C PHE A 69 -3.17 -3.30 10.64
N TYR A 70 -4.40 -3.31 11.16
CA TYR A 70 -4.70 -2.70 12.48
C TYR A 70 -4.14 -3.51 13.66
N LYS A 71 -3.89 -4.81 13.50
CA LYS A 71 -3.13 -5.60 14.49
C LYS A 71 -1.66 -5.17 14.56
N LYS A 72 -1.05 -4.84 13.41
CA LYS A 72 0.37 -4.48 13.30
C LYS A 72 0.63 -3.02 13.65
N TYR A 73 -0.29 -2.13 13.28
CA TYR A 73 -0.22 -0.71 13.54
C TYR A 73 -1.33 -0.40 14.54
N THR A 74 -0.99 -0.53 15.83
CA THR A 74 -1.90 -0.25 16.95
C THR A 74 -2.63 1.06 16.69
N LEU A 75 -3.96 1.02 16.73
CA LEU A 75 -4.81 2.20 16.59
C LEU A 75 -4.30 3.27 17.58
N SER A 76 -3.74 4.35 17.04
CA SER A 76 -3.72 5.66 17.70
C SER A 76 -4.77 6.48 17.00
N PRO A 77 -6.05 6.40 17.40
CA PRO A 77 -7.06 7.27 16.86
C PRO A 77 -6.66 8.71 17.19
N ASN A 78 -6.50 9.56 16.17
CA ASN A 78 -6.56 11.00 16.36
C ASN A 78 -8.04 11.35 16.56
N PHE A 79 -8.53 11.22 17.79
CA PHE A 79 -9.69 11.97 18.25
C PHE A 79 -9.21 13.20 19.02
#